data_AF-A0A9E3X429-F1
#
_entry.id   AF-A0A9E3X429-F1
#
_cell.length_a   1.000
_cell.length_b   1.000
_cell.length_c   1.000
_cell.angle_alpha   90.00
_cell.angle_beta   90.00
_cell.angle_gamma   90.00
#
_symmetry.space_group_name_H-M   'P 1'
#
loop_
_entity.id
_entity.type
_entity.pdbx_description
1 polymer ?
#
loop_
_entity_poly.entity_id
_entity_poly.type
_entity_poly.pdbx_seq_one_letter_code
_entity_poly.pdbx_strand_id
1 'polypeptide(L)'
;ELPLLVTEITSETAWSRLQQTLANAYPATHGVTILHCFPDHQPVVYPVLLADLATVAPGQVATPTPGENGALALCVPPLPEGSSFGALQAIVAHLRSPVGCPWDREQTLRSMRHDLLGECVEVMEAIDRELDGSDNGEHIAEELGDLFMAGVLTLQIAIDEGRFHLADAMQSIVTKLIRRHPHVFGATEVDGVAAVWANWDAIKKQEKLAKGQAIGHPLDGIPAALPALEKARELQSKAQKANLLDRAAVAAEFHTQLFAVRDAVEQGTLTEQAMGSLLWTLVAVAERAGINAEDALRSTCVTFRARQSA
;
A
#
# COMPACT_ATOMS: atom_id res chain seq x y z
N GLU A 1 24.45 -2.90 3.68
CA GLU A 1 25.87 -2.56 3.47
C GLU A 1 26.75 -3.73 3.06
N LEU A 2 26.44 -4.97 3.42
CA LEU A 2 27.20 -6.12 2.92
C LEU A 2 26.60 -6.66 1.60
N PRO A 3 27.44 -7.15 0.68
CA PRO A 3 26.95 -7.86 -0.50
C PRO A 3 26.22 -9.14 -0.08
N LEU A 4 25.17 -9.48 -0.81
CA LEU A 4 24.47 -10.75 -0.65
C LEU A 4 25.15 -11.80 -1.52
N LEU A 5 25.55 -12.92 -0.93
CA LEU A 5 26.02 -14.11 -1.66
C LEU A 5 24.94 -15.20 -1.53
N VAL A 6 24.29 -15.52 -2.64
CA VAL A 6 23.30 -16.60 -2.71
C VAL A 6 23.96 -17.83 -3.31
N THR A 7 24.07 -18.90 -2.53
CA THR A 7 24.64 -20.18 -2.95
C THR A 7 23.55 -21.24 -3.09
N GLU A 8 23.92 -22.43 -3.60
CA GLU A 8 23.03 -23.61 -3.63
C GLU A 8 21.71 -23.37 -4.38
N ILE A 9 21.79 -22.67 -5.50
CA ILE A 9 20.64 -22.47 -6.40
C ILE A 9 20.42 -23.77 -7.19
N THR A 10 19.65 -24.69 -6.61
CA THR A 10 19.54 -26.08 -7.10
C THR A 10 18.36 -26.36 -8.02
N SER A 11 17.48 -25.39 -8.28
CA SER A 11 16.31 -25.58 -9.15
C SER A 11 15.93 -24.32 -9.93
N GLU A 12 15.29 -24.52 -11.09
CA GLU A 12 14.73 -23.43 -11.90
C GLU A 12 13.68 -22.61 -11.14
N THR A 13 12.87 -23.26 -10.28
CA THR A 13 11.89 -22.57 -9.43
C THR A 13 12.58 -21.67 -8.40
N ALA A 14 13.66 -22.14 -7.77
CA ALA A 14 14.43 -21.33 -6.83
C ALA A 14 15.08 -20.14 -7.55
N TRP A 15 15.61 -20.36 -8.75
CA TRP A 15 16.18 -19.31 -9.60
C TRP A 15 15.14 -18.24 -9.98
N SER A 16 13.98 -18.66 -10.47
CA SER A 16 12.89 -17.74 -10.83
C SER A 16 12.39 -16.92 -9.64
N ARG A 17 12.25 -17.54 -8.46
CA ARG A 17 11.88 -16.82 -7.22
C ARG A 17 12.95 -15.83 -6.80
N LEU A 18 14.23 -16.19 -6.92
CA LEU A 18 15.34 -15.28 -6.63
C LEU A 18 15.31 -14.08 -7.57
N GLN A 19 15.15 -14.30 -8.87
CA GLN A 19 15.03 -13.23 -9.87
C GLN A 19 13.87 -12.28 -9.53
N GLN A 20 12.69 -12.82 -9.22
CA GLN A 20 11.53 -12.00 -8.82
C GLN A 20 11.79 -11.22 -7.53
N THR A 21 12.45 -11.85 -6.55
CA THR A 21 12.80 -11.21 -5.28
C THR A 21 13.77 -10.04 -5.50
N LEU A 22 14.80 -10.25 -6.32
CA LEU A 22 15.78 -9.21 -6.63
C LEU A 22 15.16 -8.09 -7.48
N ALA A 23 14.35 -8.41 -8.49
CA ALA A 23 13.67 -7.42 -9.32
C ALA A 23 12.72 -6.51 -8.52
N ASN A 24 12.14 -7.03 -7.43
CA ASN A 24 11.31 -6.23 -6.53
C ASN A 24 12.12 -5.26 -5.65
N ALA A 25 13.42 -5.53 -5.42
CA ALA A 25 14.24 -4.81 -4.45
C ALA A 25 15.36 -3.97 -5.07
N TYR A 26 15.77 -4.26 -6.30
CA TYR A 26 16.90 -3.64 -6.97
C TYR A 26 16.49 -3.12 -8.36
N PRO A 27 17.08 -2.01 -8.84
CA PRO A 27 16.81 -1.51 -10.18
C PRO A 27 17.28 -2.53 -11.23
N ALA A 28 16.62 -2.53 -12.39
CA ALA A 28 16.95 -3.41 -13.50
C ALA A 28 18.41 -3.24 -13.99
N THR A 29 18.97 -2.04 -13.80
CA THR A 29 20.36 -1.67 -14.13
C THR A 29 21.37 -2.06 -13.04
N HIS A 30 20.94 -2.68 -11.93
CA HIS A 30 21.85 -3.10 -10.87
C HIS A 30 22.78 -4.21 -11.37
N GLY A 31 24.09 -4.01 -11.23
CA GLY A 31 25.08 -5.01 -11.59
C GLY A 31 25.11 -6.15 -10.58
N VAL A 32 24.90 -7.38 -11.04
CA VAL A 32 25.05 -8.61 -10.25
C VAL A 32 26.14 -9.47 -10.88
N THR A 33 26.65 -10.44 -10.13
CA THR A 33 27.74 -11.30 -10.59
C THR A 33 27.41 -12.75 -10.38
N ILE A 34 27.38 -13.53 -11.45
CA ILE A 34 27.28 -14.98 -11.39
C ILE A 34 28.68 -15.56 -11.19
N LEU A 35 28.81 -16.42 -10.20
CA LEU A 35 30.04 -17.11 -9.83
C LEU A 35 29.85 -18.60 -10.04
N HIS A 36 30.72 -19.20 -10.85
CA HIS A 36 30.82 -20.65 -10.99
C HIS A 36 32.02 -21.12 -10.20
N CYS A 37 31.76 -21.75 -9.06
CA CYS A 37 32.80 -22.23 -8.15
C CYS A 37 33.08 -23.71 -8.42
N PHE A 38 34.35 -24.07 -8.59
CA PHE A 38 34.80 -25.44 -8.77
C PHE A 38 35.76 -25.81 -7.63
N PRO A 39 35.80 -27.08 -7.18
CA PRO A 39 36.64 -27.49 -6.05
C PRO A 39 38.14 -27.18 -6.24
N ASP A 40 38.66 -27.37 -7.46
CA ASP A 40 40.10 -27.29 -7.75
C ASP A 40 40.47 -26.19 -8.76
N HIS A 41 39.53 -25.30 -9.12
CA HIS A 41 39.75 -24.24 -10.10
C HIS A 41 39.33 -22.86 -9.59
N GLN A 42 39.93 -21.83 -10.16
CA GLN A 42 39.50 -20.45 -9.93
C GLN A 42 38.04 -20.30 -10.37
N PRO A 43 37.21 -19.58 -9.60
CA PRO A 43 35.82 -19.38 -9.96
C PRO A 43 35.72 -18.60 -11.27
N VAL A 44 34.80 -19.01 -12.14
CA VAL A 44 34.51 -18.26 -13.35
C VAL A 44 33.46 -17.20 -13.00
N VAL A 45 33.73 -15.95 -13.38
CA VAL A 45 32.99 -14.76 -12.95
C VAL A 45 32.30 -14.14 -14.16
N TYR A 46 30.99 -13.98 -14.08
CA TYR A 46 30.17 -13.40 -15.13
C TYR A 46 29.38 -12.20 -14.58
N PRO A 47 29.84 -10.95 -14.79
CA PRO A 47 29.06 -9.77 -14.45
C PRO A 47 27.90 -9.62 -15.43
N VAL A 48 26.70 -9.40 -14.90
CA VAL A 48 25.47 -9.20 -15.67
C VAL A 48 24.62 -8.10 -15.03
N LEU A 49 23.75 -7.46 -15.79
CA LEU A 49 22.71 -6.61 -15.21
C LEU A 49 21.57 -7.49 -14.69
N LEU A 50 20.86 -7.01 -13.68
CA LEU A 50 19.72 -7.73 -13.13
C LEU A 50 18.63 -7.98 -14.19
N ALA A 51 18.40 -7.04 -15.09
CA ALA A 51 17.46 -7.19 -16.21
C ALA A 51 17.80 -8.40 -17.11
N ASP A 52 19.09 -8.64 -17.32
CA ASP A 52 19.58 -9.68 -18.22
C ASP A 52 19.63 -11.04 -17.54
N LEU A 53 19.51 -11.08 -16.20
CA LEU A 53 19.54 -12.32 -15.42
C LEU A 53 18.46 -13.32 -15.87
N ALA A 54 17.32 -12.83 -16.38
CA ALA A 54 16.24 -13.65 -16.93
C ALA A 54 16.63 -14.41 -18.20
N THR A 55 17.56 -13.86 -18.99
CA THR A 55 18.03 -14.46 -20.25
C THR A 55 19.14 -15.48 -20.06
N VAL A 56 19.68 -15.53 -18.83
CA VAL A 56 20.77 -16.42 -18.45
C VAL A 56 20.17 -17.68 -17.80
N ALA A 57 20.00 -18.75 -18.59
CA ALA A 57 19.58 -20.03 -18.04
C ALA A 57 20.68 -20.59 -17.12
N PRO A 58 20.35 -21.21 -15.97
CA PRO A 58 21.35 -21.79 -15.06
C PRO A 58 22.33 -22.76 -15.76
N GLY A 59 21.89 -23.43 -16.83
CA GLY A 59 22.72 -24.34 -17.65
C GLY A 59 23.44 -23.71 -18.85
N GLN A 60 23.23 -22.42 -19.16
CA GLN A 60 23.86 -21.74 -20.30
C GLN A 60 25.09 -20.90 -19.93
N VAL A 61 25.37 -20.70 -18.63
CA VAL A 61 26.51 -19.87 -18.19
C VAL A 61 27.86 -20.57 -18.40
N ALA A 62 27.89 -21.90 -18.40
CA ALA A 62 28.94 -22.72 -18.99
C ALA A 62 28.46 -24.16 -18.91
N THR A 63 28.53 -24.92 -19.99
CA THR A 63 28.55 -26.38 -19.86
C THR A 63 29.70 -26.73 -18.91
N PRO A 64 29.45 -27.33 -17.73
CA PRO A 64 30.55 -27.90 -16.96
C PRO A 64 31.29 -28.83 -17.91
N THR A 65 32.62 -28.82 -17.85
CA THR A 65 33.41 -29.89 -18.46
C THR A 65 32.75 -31.20 -18.04
N PRO A 66 32.42 -32.12 -18.97
CA PRO A 66 31.70 -33.35 -18.60
C PRO A 66 32.44 -34.08 -17.47
N GLY A 67 31.87 -34.07 -16.26
CA GLY A 67 32.48 -34.65 -15.06
C GLY A 67 32.72 -33.69 -13.88
N GLU A 68 32.57 -32.37 -14.05
CA GLU A 68 32.81 -31.40 -12.97
C GLU A 68 31.51 -30.85 -12.36
N ASN A 69 31.26 -31.16 -11.09
CA ASN A 69 30.14 -30.59 -10.31
C ASN A 69 30.52 -29.19 -9.79
N GLY A 70 30.39 -28.17 -10.64
CA GLY A 70 30.52 -26.77 -10.21
C GLY A 70 29.29 -26.28 -9.44
N ALA A 71 29.49 -25.47 -8.39
CA ALA A 71 28.42 -24.81 -7.65
C ALA A 71 28.16 -23.40 -8.21
N LEU A 72 26.88 -23.08 -8.44
CA LEU A 72 26.44 -21.75 -8.84
C LEU A 72 26.24 -20.87 -7.60
N ALA A 73 26.82 -19.68 -7.62
CA ALA A 73 26.53 -18.62 -6.67
C ALA A 73 26.22 -17.31 -7.38
N LEU A 74 25.35 -16.50 -6.78
CA LEU A 74 25.03 -15.15 -7.24
C LEU A 74 25.50 -14.15 -6.18
N CYS A 75 26.40 -13.27 -6.56
CA CYS A 75 26.82 -12.13 -5.75
C CYS A 75 26.03 -10.89 -6.18
N VAL A 76 25.34 -10.29 -5.22
CA VAL A 76 24.56 -9.06 -5.39
C VAL A 76 25.20 -7.97 -4.53
N PRO A 77 25.87 -6.98 -5.15
CA PRO A 77 26.41 -5.83 -4.44
C PRO A 77 25.32 -5.10 -3.63
N PRO A 78 25.67 -4.50 -2.48
CA PRO A 78 24.72 -3.73 -1.70
C PRO A 78 24.22 -2.50 -2.50
N LEU A 79 22.99 -2.07 -2.22
CA LEU A 79 22.52 -0.74 -2.60
C LEU A 79 23.28 0.35 -1.83
N PRO A 80 23.17 1.63 -2.23
CA PRO A 80 23.71 2.75 -1.46
C PRO A 80 23.33 2.70 0.02
N GLU A 81 24.15 3.33 0.85
CA GLU A 81 23.86 3.46 2.28
C GLU A 81 22.52 4.18 2.47
N GLY A 82 21.73 3.73 3.45
CA GLY A 82 20.38 4.27 3.70
C GLY A 82 19.25 3.67 2.83
N SER A 83 19.53 2.83 1.83
CA SER A 83 18.50 2.28 0.93
C SER A 83 17.68 1.10 1.49
N SER A 84 17.57 0.95 2.81
CA SER A 84 16.80 -0.17 3.40
C SER A 84 15.90 0.30 4.53
N PHE A 85 14.77 -0.39 4.71
CA PHE A 85 13.85 -0.14 5.82
C PHE A 85 14.55 -0.27 7.20
N GLY A 86 15.50 -1.20 7.32
CA GLY A 86 16.30 -1.35 8.53
C GLY A 86 17.20 -0.14 8.81
N ALA A 87 17.73 0.52 7.78
CA ALA A 87 18.48 1.76 7.93
C ALA A 87 17.59 2.90 8.44
N LEU A 88 16.39 3.06 7.86
CA LEU A 88 15.40 4.03 8.35
C LEU A 88 15.06 3.78 9.83
N GLN A 89 14.79 2.53 10.21
CA GLN A 89 14.53 2.15 11.60
C GLN A 89 15.69 2.52 12.52
N ALA A 90 16.93 2.23 12.12
CA ALA A 90 18.12 2.53 12.92
C ALA A 90 18.30 4.05 13.14
N ILE A 91 18.09 4.85 12.09
CA ILE A 91 18.17 6.31 12.17
C ILE A 91 17.07 6.86 13.08
N VAL A 92 15.81 6.44 12.92
CA VAL A 92 14.71 6.89 13.79
C VAL A 92 14.93 6.50 15.26
N ALA A 93 15.43 5.29 15.52
CA ALA A 93 15.81 4.87 16.86
C ALA A 93 16.93 5.75 17.44
N HIS A 94 17.92 6.14 16.63
CA HIS A 94 18.97 7.05 17.05
C HIS A 94 18.43 8.47 17.32
N LEU A 95 17.55 9.00 16.46
CA LEU A 95 16.90 10.30 16.64
C LEU A 95 16.12 10.38 17.96
N ARG A 96 15.53 9.27 18.40
CA ARG A 96 14.82 9.19 19.69
C ARG A 96 15.69 8.77 20.88
N SER A 97 16.96 8.47 20.66
CA SER A 97 17.89 8.14 21.74
C SER A 97 18.17 9.36 22.66
N PRO A 98 18.75 9.18 23.86
CA PRO A 98 19.05 10.30 24.76
C PRO A 98 19.96 11.40 24.17
N VAL A 99 20.76 11.06 23.14
CA VAL A 99 21.65 11.99 22.43
C VAL A 99 21.05 12.48 21.10
N GLY A 100 19.84 12.04 20.77
CA GLY A 100 19.16 12.36 19.51
C GLY A 100 18.45 13.71 19.53
N CYS A 101 17.54 13.88 18.58
CA CYS A 101 16.79 15.10 18.36
C CYS A 101 15.73 15.32 19.46
N PRO A 102 15.69 16.50 20.11
CA PRO A 102 14.69 16.81 21.13
C PRO A 102 13.25 16.74 20.61
N TRP A 103 13.00 17.23 19.39
CA TRP A 103 11.65 17.21 18.80
C TRP A 103 11.15 15.79 18.55
N ASP A 104 12.00 14.92 17.99
CA ASP A 104 11.65 13.52 17.75
C ASP A 104 11.32 12.81 19.06
N ARG A 105 12.06 13.07 20.14
CA ARG A 105 11.85 12.48 21.47
C ARG A 105 10.55 12.94 22.14
N GLU A 106 10.13 14.19 21.90
CA GLU A 106 8.90 14.76 22.45
C GLU A 106 7.63 14.21 21.79
N GLN A 107 7.75 13.57 20.61
CA GLN A 107 6.61 12.97 19.93
C GLN A 107 5.98 11.82 20.71
N THR A 108 4.66 11.74 20.62
CA THR A 108 3.80 10.72 21.22
C THR A 108 2.89 10.11 20.17
N LEU A 109 2.33 8.92 20.41
CA LEU A 109 1.34 8.34 19.49
C LEU A 109 0.16 9.28 19.20
N ARG A 110 -0.17 10.19 20.13
CA ARG A 110 -1.26 11.14 19.96
C ARG A 110 -0.89 12.30 19.03
N SER A 111 0.35 12.80 19.08
CA SER A 111 0.83 13.89 18.21
C SER A 111 1.03 13.40 16.78
N MET A 112 1.57 12.18 16.61
CA MET A 112 1.80 11.55 15.29
C MET A 112 0.56 11.41 14.40
N ARG A 113 -0.65 11.52 14.96
CA ARG A 113 -1.89 11.44 14.18
C ARG A 113 -2.01 12.53 13.12
N HIS A 114 -1.47 13.72 13.40
CA HIS A 114 -1.51 14.81 12.44
C HIS A 114 -0.52 14.56 11.30
N ASP A 115 0.71 14.23 11.67
CA ASP A 115 1.79 13.94 10.70
C ASP A 115 1.39 12.79 9.79
N LEU A 116 0.94 11.66 10.33
CA LEU A 116 0.44 10.52 9.52
C LEU A 116 -0.67 10.91 8.54
N LEU A 117 -1.56 11.84 8.91
CA LEU A 117 -2.60 12.32 8.01
C LEU A 117 -2.01 13.26 6.94
N GLY A 118 -1.07 14.13 7.32
CA GLY A 118 -0.32 15.00 6.42
C GLY A 118 0.37 14.19 5.34
N GLU A 119 1.23 13.25 5.72
CA GLU A 119 1.98 12.42 4.78
C GLU A 119 1.06 11.59 3.87
N CYS A 120 -0.06 11.08 4.41
CA CYS A 120 -1.05 10.39 3.57
C CYS A 120 -1.64 11.32 2.50
N VAL A 121 -1.89 12.58 2.86
CA VAL A 121 -2.42 13.59 1.95
C VAL A 121 -1.38 14.01 0.92
N GLU A 122 -0.12 14.16 1.30
CA GLU A 122 0.95 14.55 0.37
C GLU A 122 1.26 13.44 -0.63
N VAL A 123 1.26 12.16 -0.20
CA VAL A 123 1.31 11.01 -1.13
C VAL A 123 0.13 11.03 -2.10
N MET A 124 -1.08 11.30 -1.62
CA MET A 124 -2.25 11.41 -2.49
C MET A 124 -2.13 12.57 -3.48
N GLU A 125 -1.63 13.74 -3.04
CA GLU A 125 -1.39 14.89 -3.91
C GLU A 125 -0.33 14.58 -4.97
N ALA A 126 0.74 13.88 -4.62
CA ALA A 126 1.77 13.45 -5.56
C ALA A 126 1.21 12.52 -6.64
N ILE A 127 0.30 11.60 -6.28
CA ILE A 127 -0.39 10.74 -7.25
C ILE A 127 -1.34 11.55 -8.13
N ASP A 128 -2.13 12.45 -7.54
CA ASP A 128 -3.11 13.27 -8.28
C ASP A 128 -2.44 14.20 -9.30
N ARG A 129 -1.18 14.58 -9.11
CA ARG A 129 -0.42 15.38 -10.08
C ARG A 129 -0.13 14.63 -11.39
N GLU A 130 -0.16 13.30 -11.41
CA GLU A 130 0.00 12.53 -12.66
C GLU A 130 -1.22 12.64 -13.60
N LEU A 131 -2.33 13.25 -13.15
CA LEU A 131 -3.54 13.43 -13.96
C LEU A 131 -3.33 14.29 -15.21
N ASP A 132 -2.28 15.11 -15.26
CA ASP A 132 -1.91 15.88 -16.45
C ASP A 132 -1.05 15.09 -17.46
N GLY A 133 -0.72 13.83 -17.14
CA GLY A 133 0.11 12.93 -17.94
C GLY A 133 1.61 13.08 -17.70
N SER A 134 2.04 13.89 -16.73
CA SER A 134 3.42 13.94 -16.27
C SER A 134 3.80 12.70 -15.46
N ASP A 135 5.06 12.28 -15.57
CA ASP A 135 5.66 11.28 -14.68
C ASP A 135 6.10 11.97 -13.40
N ASN A 136 5.42 11.68 -12.29
CA ASN A 136 5.71 12.26 -10.98
C ASN A 136 6.34 11.23 -10.02
N GLY A 137 6.96 10.17 -10.56
CA GLY A 137 7.49 9.06 -9.79
C GLY A 137 8.53 9.43 -8.72
N GLU A 138 9.38 10.43 -8.98
CA GLU A 138 10.38 10.91 -7.99
C GLU A 138 9.71 11.51 -6.76
N HIS A 139 8.71 12.38 -6.96
CA HIS A 139 7.96 13.02 -5.87
C HIS A 139 7.08 12.01 -5.14
N ILE A 140 6.46 11.05 -5.85
CA ILE A 140 5.74 9.94 -5.19
C ILE A 140 6.67 9.13 -4.29
N ALA A 141 7.91 8.87 -4.73
CA ALA A 141 8.89 8.16 -3.92
C ALA A 141 9.35 8.96 -2.69
N GLU A 142 9.50 10.28 -2.82
CA GLU A 142 9.81 11.20 -1.71
C GLU A 142 8.71 11.15 -0.64
N GLU A 143 7.46 11.39 -1.02
CA GLU A 143 6.31 11.42 -0.10
C GLU A 143 6.04 10.04 0.54
N LEU A 144 6.27 8.95 -0.19
CA LEU A 144 6.22 7.61 0.40
C LEU A 144 7.32 7.41 1.44
N GLY A 145 8.49 8.00 1.23
CA GLY A 145 9.59 8.04 2.20
C GLY A 145 9.18 8.73 3.50
N ASP A 146 8.51 9.88 3.41
CA ASP A 146 8.04 10.64 4.57
C ASP A 146 6.90 9.92 5.30
N LEU A 147 5.95 9.32 4.57
CA LEU A 147 4.94 8.43 5.15
C LEU A 147 5.57 7.23 5.89
N PHE A 148 6.63 6.63 5.33
CA PHE A 148 7.37 5.57 6.02
C PHE A 148 8.10 6.10 7.24
N MET A 149 8.70 7.29 7.18
CA MET A 149 9.35 7.93 8.34
C MET A 149 8.33 8.15 9.47
N ALA A 150 7.18 8.76 9.18
CA ALA A 150 6.12 8.98 10.17
C ALA A 150 5.59 7.64 10.76
N GLY A 151 5.47 6.61 9.93
CA GLY A 151 5.09 5.26 10.35
C GLY A 151 6.13 4.61 11.27
N VAL A 152 7.42 4.70 10.92
CA VAL A 152 8.54 4.17 11.71
C VAL A 152 8.73 4.94 13.01
N LEU A 153 8.53 6.26 13.01
CA LEU A 153 8.55 7.09 14.21
C LEU A 153 7.42 6.68 15.18
N THR A 154 6.22 6.48 14.66
CA THR A 154 5.07 5.96 15.43
C THR A 154 5.36 4.59 16.02
N LEU A 155 5.99 3.70 15.25
CA LEU A 155 6.42 2.39 15.72
C LEU A 155 7.49 2.49 16.81
N GLN A 156 8.48 3.37 16.64
CA GLN A 156 9.55 3.56 17.62
C GLN A 156 9.00 4.11 18.94
N ILE A 157 8.04 5.03 18.91
CA ILE A 157 7.32 5.49 20.11
C ILE A 157 6.67 4.31 20.84
N ALA A 158 6.00 3.41 20.12
CA ALA A 158 5.37 2.24 20.73
C ALA A 158 6.39 1.26 21.34
N ILE A 159 7.58 1.13 20.73
CA ILE A 159 8.71 0.36 21.25
C ILE A 159 9.26 1.00 22.53
N ASP A 160 9.51 2.32 22.52
CA ASP A 160 10.01 3.07 23.67
C ASP A 160 9.06 2.96 24.88
N GLU A 161 7.75 2.91 24.60
CA GLU A 161 6.69 2.74 25.60
C GLU A 161 6.44 1.26 25.99
N GLY A 162 7.19 0.30 25.43
CA GLY A 162 7.10 -1.12 25.74
C GLY A 162 5.78 -1.78 25.33
N ARG A 163 5.10 -1.25 24.31
CA ARG A 163 3.78 -1.74 23.87
C ARG A 163 3.86 -2.96 22.96
N PHE A 164 4.73 -2.89 21.95
CA PHE A 164 4.98 -3.94 20.96
C PHE A 164 6.25 -3.61 20.16
N HIS A 165 6.77 -4.58 19.41
CA HIS A 165 7.92 -4.44 18.53
C HIS A 165 7.53 -4.46 17.05
N LEU A 166 8.48 -4.09 16.18
CA LEU A 166 8.31 -4.19 14.72
C LEU A 166 7.85 -5.59 14.28
N ALA A 167 8.43 -6.63 14.87
CA ALA A 167 8.11 -8.02 14.55
C ALA A 167 6.63 -8.35 14.79
N ASP A 168 6.03 -7.82 15.84
CA ASP A 168 4.61 -8.05 16.17
C ASP A 168 3.70 -7.42 15.11
N ALA A 169 4.00 -6.18 14.69
CA ALA A 169 3.26 -5.48 13.65
C ALA A 169 3.38 -6.18 12.29
N MET A 170 4.61 -6.58 11.91
CA MET A 170 4.89 -7.30 10.66
C MET A 170 4.23 -8.67 10.62
N GLN A 171 4.35 -9.47 11.69
CA GLN A 171 3.68 -10.76 11.78
C GLN A 171 2.17 -10.61 11.66
N SER A 172 1.59 -9.62 12.35
CA SER A 172 0.15 -9.34 12.31
C SER A 172 -0.35 -9.04 10.90
N ILE A 173 0.32 -8.17 10.14
CA ILE A 173 -0.10 -7.85 8.77
C ILE A 173 0.17 -9.02 7.81
N VAL A 174 1.32 -9.69 7.89
CA VAL A 174 1.69 -10.80 7.00
C VAL A 174 0.73 -11.98 7.18
N THR A 175 0.52 -12.46 8.41
CA THR A 175 -0.42 -13.55 8.67
C THR A 175 -1.84 -13.19 8.28
N LYS A 176 -2.25 -11.92 8.47
CA LYS A 176 -3.57 -11.42 8.04
C LYS A 176 -3.72 -11.41 6.52
N LEU A 177 -2.70 -10.98 5.77
CA LEU A 177 -2.73 -10.96 4.31
C LEU A 177 -2.76 -12.38 3.74
N ILE A 178 -1.89 -13.28 4.20
CA ILE A 178 -1.88 -14.69 3.77
C ILE A 178 -3.26 -15.32 3.97
N ARG A 179 -3.82 -15.18 5.19
CA ARG A 179 -5.14 -15.75 5.52
C ARG A 179 -6.29 -15.14 4.71
N ARG A 180 -6.22 -13.86 4.34
CA ARG A 180 -7.27 -13.17 3.55
C ARG A 180 -7.14 -13.39 2.04
N HIS A 181 -6.05 -13.99 1.58
CA HIS A 181 -5.83 -14.35 0.18
C HIS A 181 -5.67 -15.87 0.01
N PRO A 182 -6.66 -16.70 0.44
CA PRO A 182 -6.57 -18.14 0.27
C PRO A 182 -6.64 -18.58 -1.20
N HIS A 183 -6.93 -17.65 -2.11
CA HIS A 183 -6.87 -17.84 -3.55
C HIS A 183 -5.47 -17.62 -4.15
N VAL A 184 -4.58 -16.94 -3.42
CA VAL A 184 -3.17 -16.79 -3.80
C VAL A 184 -2.31 -17.80 -3.04
N PHE A 185 -2.57 -17.99 -1.74
CA PHE A 185 -1.73 -18.78 -0.83
C PHE A 185 -2.35 -20.11 -0.38
N GLY A 186 -3.53 -20.45 -0.88
CA GLY A 186 -4.27 -21.66 -0.51
C GLY A 186 -4.88 -22.33 -1.73
N ALA A 187 -6.02 -23.01 -1.54
CA ALA A 187 -6.71 -23.77 -2.58
C ALA A 187 -8.06 -23.15 -3.01
N THR A 188 -8.39 -21.94 -2.55
CA THR A 188 -9.68 -21.32 -2.88
C THR A 188 -9.65 -20.76 -4.29
N GLU A 189 -10.47 -21.28 -5.19
CA GLU A 189 -10.64 -20.66 -6.51
C GLU A 189 -11.67 -19.53 -6.44
N VAL A 190 -11.40 -18.44 -7.16
CA VAL A 190 -12.27 -17.27 -7.24
C VAL A 190 -12.40 -16.86 -8.71
N ASP A 191 -13.63 -16.57 -9.14
CA ASP A 191 -13.91 -16.08 -10.49
C ASP A 191 -14.10 -14.56 -10.46
N GLY A 192 -13.00 -13.85 -10.67
CA GLY A 192 -12.98 -12.39 -10.76
C GLY A 192 -13.07 -11.64 -9.42
N VAL A 193 -13.03 -10.31 -9.54
CA VAL A 193 -12.88 -9.38 -8.42
C VAL A 193 -14.08 -9.45 -7.44
N ALA A 194 -15.29 -9.65 -7.94
CA ALA A 194 -16.49 -9.76 -7.10
C ALA A 194 -16.42 -10.97 -6.14
N ALA A 195 -15.93 -12.12 -6.62
CA ALA A 195 -15.73 -13.31 -5.80
C ALA A 195 -14.63 -13.10 -4.74
N VAL A 196 -13.55 -12.39 -5.10
CA VAL A 196 -12.49 -11.98 -4.16
C VAL A 196 -13.06 -11.13 -3.02
N TRP A 197 -13.88 -10.12 -3.34
CA TRP A 197 -14.51 -9.27 -2.33
C TRP A 197 -15.44 -10.05 -1.40
N ALA A 198 -16.28 -10.93 -1.95
CA ALA A 198 -17.19 -11.76 -1.16
C ALA A 198 -16.43 -12.67 -0.19
N ASN A 199 -15.35 -13.31 -0.66
CA ASN A 199 -14.50 -14.14 0.18
C ASN A 199 -13.80 -13.33 1.28
N TRP A 200 -13.28 -12.15 0.94
CA TRP A 200 -12.64 -11.27 1.91
C TRP A 200 -13.61 -10.85 3.03
N ASP A 201 -14.83 -10.46 2.67
CA ASP A 201 -15.84 -10.09 3.66
C ASP A 201 -16.26 -11.27 4.56
N ALA A 202 -16.38 -12.48 3.99
CA ALA A 202 -16.64 -13.70 4.77
C ALA A 202 -15.52 -13.98 5.78
N ILE A 203 -14.26 -13.89 5.36
CA ILE A 203 -13.09 -14.07 6.23
C ILE A 203 -13.06 -13.01 7.34
N LYS A 204 -13.31 -11.73 7.03
CA LYS A 204 -13.39 -10.65 8.02
C LYS A 204 -14.44 -10.93 9.09
N LYS A 205 -15.61 -11.46 8.68
CA LYS A 205 -16.69 -11.81 9.61
C LYS A 205 -16.28 -12.94 10.54
N GLN A 206 -15.66 -13.99 10.01
CA GLN A 206 -15.14 -15.11 10.80
C GLN A 206 -14.07 -14.66 11.82
N GLU A 207 -13.17 -13.75 11.43
CA GLU A 207 -12.15 -13.20 12.35
C GLU A 207 -12.76 -12.47 13.54
N LYS A 208 -13.79 -11.65 13.32
CA LYS A 208 -14.47 -10.92 14.40
C LYS A 208 -15.10 -11.91 15.39
N LEU A 209 -15.77 -12.94 14.87
CA LEU A 209 -16.37 -14.00 15.68
C LEU A 209 -15.32 -14.76 16.49
N ALA A 210 -14.19 -15.13 15.87
CA ALA A 210 -13.10 -15.83 16.53
C ALA A 210 -12.44 -15.01 17.66
N LYS A 211 -12.45 -13.68 17.54
CA LYS A 211 -11.95 -12.75 18.58
C LYS A 211 -12.98 -12.46 19.68
N GLY A 212 -14.13 -13.14 19.69
CA GLY A 212 -15.22 -12.88 20.64
C GLY A 212 -15.82 -11.48 20.51
N GLN A 213 -15.58 -10.78 19.40
CA GLN A 213 -16.15 -9.47 19.17
C GLN A 213 -17.62 -9.65 18.80
N ALA A 214 -18.51 -8.98 19.54
CA ALA A 214 -19.92 -8.93 19.19
C ALA A 214 -20.05 -8.42 17.74
N ILE A 215 -21.02 -8.97 17.00
CA ILE A 215 -21.44 -8.37 15.74
C ILE A 215 -22.09 -7.04 16.14
N GLY A 216 -21.28 -5.98 16.14
CA GLY A 216 -21.73 -4.61 16.40
C GLY A 216 -22.78 -4.17 15.37
N HIS A 217 -23.23 -2.92 15.50
CA HIS A 217 -24.14 -2.34 14.53
C HIS A 217 -23.54 -2.48 13.11
N PRO A 218 -24.34 -2.77 12.06
CA PRO A 218 -23.80 -3.03 10.72
C PRO A 218 -22.96 -1.88 10.13
N LEU A 219 -23.15 -0.66 10.66
CA LEU A 219 -22.40 0.54 10.27
C LEU A 219 -21.15 0.80 11.14
N ASP A 220 -20.85 -0.05 12.12
CA ASP A 220 -19.68 0.12 12.99
C ASP A 220 -18.35 -0.01 12.23
N GLY A 221 -17.31 0.62 12.78
CA GLY A 221 -15.96 0.57 12.24
C GLY A 221 -15.77 1.38 10.97
N ILE A 222 -16.55 2.45 10.77
CA ILE A 222 -16.25 3.51 9.81
C ILE A 222 -15.37 4.54 10.55
N PRO A 223 -14.13 4.79 10.12
CA PRO A 223 -13.26 5.73 10.82
C PRO A 223 -13.90 7.12 10.91
N ALA A 224 -13.85 7.72 12.10
CA ALA A 224 -14.43 9.04 12.32
C ALA A 224 -13.77 10.12 11.46
N ALA A 225 -12.48 9.96 11.19
CA ALA A 225 -11.61 10.88 10.45
C ALA A 225 -11.65 10.74 8.93
N LEU A 226 -12.48 9.85 8.36
CA LEU A 226 -12.63 9.78 6.91
C LEU A 226 -13.19 11.11 6.37
N PRO A 227 -12.71 11.56 5.19
CA PRO A 227 -13.34 12.64 4.43
C PRO A 227 -14.84 12.40 4.22
N ALA A 228 -15.63 13.46 4.12
CA ALA A 228 -17.08 13.36 4.20
C ALA A 228 -17.70 12.53 3.07
N LEU A 229 -17.23 12.65 1.83
CA LEU A 229 -17.78 11.89 0.70
C LEU A 229 -17.36 10.42 0.79
N GLU A 230 -16.10 10.15 1.16
CA GLU A 230 -15.62 8.79 1.40
C GLU A 230 -16.36 8.11 2.56
N LYS A 231 -16.63 8.85 3.63
CA LYS A 231 -17.44 8.38 4.77
C LYS A 231 -18.88 8.06 4.35
N ALA A 232 -19.50 8.90 3.53
CA ALA A 232 -20.82 8.65 2.97
C ALA A 232 -20.83 7.40 2.08
N ARG A 233 -19.80 7.22 1.26
CA ARG A 233 -19.59 6.06 0.39
C ARG A 233 -19.51 4.76 1.19
N GLU A 234 -18.69 4.73 2.25
CA GLU A 234 -18.58 3.59 3.15
C GLU A 234 -19.90 3.30 3.89
N LEU A 235 -20.57 4.34 4.41
CA LEU A 235 -21.86 4.22 5.09
C LEU A 235 -22.90 3.59 4.17
N GLN A 236 -23.04 4.10 2.94
CA GLN A 236 -23.98 3.57 1.96
C GLN A 236 -23.63 2.12 1.59
N SER A 237 -22.34 1.77 1.47
CA SER A 237 -21.91 0.41 1.11
C SER A 237 -22.26 -0.58 2.21
N LYS A 238 -21.95 -0.24 3.47
CA LYS A 238 -22.31 -1.07 4.63
C LYS A 238 -23.83 -1.15 4.81
N ALA A 239 -24.55 -0.04 4.67
CA ALA A 239 -26.00 -0.02 4.76
C ALA A 239 -26.66 -0.89 3.69
N GLN A 240 -26.18 -0.83 2.45
CA GLN A 240 -26.67 -1.68 1.36
C GLN A 240 -26.40 -3.16 1.64
N LYS A 241 -25.20 -3.53 2.09
CA LYS A 241 -24.87 -4.91 2.50
C LYS A 241 -25.74 -5.43 3.65
N ALA A 242 -26.17 -4.53 4.53
CA ALA A 242 -27.05 -4.82 5.66
C ALA A 242 -28.55 -4.77 5.30
N ASN A 243 -28.89 -4.51 4.04
CA ASN A 243 -30.27 -4.28 3.57
C ASN A 243 -30.98 -3.11 4.30
N LEU A 244 -30.21 -2.12 4.79
CA LEU A 244 -30.72 -0.91 5.44
C LEU A 244 -30.92 0.25 4.46
N LEU A 245 -30.39 0.13 3.24
CA LEU A 245 -30.42 1.17 2.22
C LEU A 245 -30.43 0.53 0.84
N ASP A 246 -31.26 1.04 -0.06
CA ASP A 246 -31.14 0.79 -1.49
C ASP A 246 -30.45 1.98 -2.16
N ARG A 247 -29.19 1.79 -2.54
CA ARG A 247 -28.38 2.84 -3.20
C ARG A 247 -28.97 3.22 -4.55
N ALA A 248 -29.65 2.29 -5.22
CA ALA A 248 -30.30 2.58 -6.49
C ALA A 248 -31.48 3.54 -6.29
N ALA A 249 -32.27 3.34 -5.25
CA ALA A 249 -33.36 4.23 -4.86
C ALA A 249 -32.84 5.61 -4.47
N VAL A 250 -31.79 5.69 -3.63
CA VAL A 250 -31.18 6.98 -3.24
C VAL A 250 -30.72 7.76 -4.48
N ALA A 251 -30.02 7.12 -5.41
CA ALA A 251 -29.58 7.79 -6.63
C ALA A 251 -30.75 8.26 -7.51
N ALA A 252 -31.89 7.55 -7.50
CA ALA A 252 -33.08 7.95 -8.26
C ALA A 252 -33.73 9.24 -7.71
N GLU A 253 -33.45 9.60 -6.45
CA GLU A 253 -33.92 10.86 -5.86
C GLU A 253 -33.14 12.09 -6.32
N PHE A 254 -32.11 11.94 -7.18
CA PHE A 254 -31.23 13.04 -7.61
C PHE A 254 -31.98 14.29 -8.06
N HIS A 255 -32.93 14.14 -8.99
CA HIS A 255 -33.71 15.28 -9.48
C HIS A 255 -34.55 15.92 -8.37
N THR A 256 -35.17 15.12 -7.49
CA THR A 256 -35.96 15.63 -6.37
C THR A 256 -35.10 16.44 -5.40
N GLN A 257 -33.94 15.91 -4.99
CA GLN A 257 -33.03 16.60 -4.07
C GLN A 257 -32.45 17.87 -4.71
N LEU A 258 -32.09 17.81 -6.01
CA LEU A 258 -31.58 18.95 -6.75
C LEU A 258 -32.61 20.09 -6.84
N PHE A 259 -33.87 19.77 -7.19
CA PHE A 259 -34.93 20.77 -7.27
C PHE A 259 -35.28 21.34 -5.89
N ALA A 260 -35.32 20.51 -4.85
CA ALA A 260 -35.55 20.97 -3.48
C ALA A 260 -34.46 21.96 -3.03
N VAL A 261 -33.18 21.66 -3.31
CA VAL A 261 -32.07 22.58 -3.02
C VAL A 261 -32.18 23.87 -3.85
N ARG A 262 -32.47 23.79 -5.14
CA ARG A 262 -32.65 24.97 -6.01
C ARG A 262 -33.76 25.88 -5.49
N ASP A 263 -34.94 25.33 -5.23
CA ASP A 263 -36.10 26.10 -4.79
C ASP A 263 -35.83 26.73 -3.40
N ALA A 264 -35.14 26.02 -2.51
CA ALA A 264 -34.72 26.55 -1.21
C ALA A 264 -33.68 27.67 -1.32
N VAL A 265 -32.79 27.62 -2.32
CA VAL A 265 -31.86 28.73 -2.63
C VAL A 265 -32.63 29.97 -3.08
N GLU A 266 -33.58 29.81 -4.01
CA GLU A 266 -34.40 30.91 -4.53
C GLU A 266 -35.25 31.58 -3.44
N GLN A 267 -35.72 30.79 -2.47
CA GLN A 267 -36.52 31.27 -1.34
C GLN A 267 -35.68 31.78 -0.16
N GLY A 268 -34.35 31.60 -0.19
CA GLY A 268 -33.47 31.94 0.93
C GLY A 268 -33.68 31.06 2.17
N THR A 269 -34.16 29.83 1.99
CA THR A 269 -34.50 28.86 3.05
C THR A 269 -33.60 27.62 3.06
N LEU A 270 -32.51 27.63 2.27
CA LEU A 270 -31.57 26.52 2.21
C LEU A 270 -30.96 26.20 3.58
N THR A 271 -30.91 24.91 3.92
CA THR A 271 -30.30 24.42 5.16
C THR A 271 -29.12 23.50 4.85
N GLU A 272 -28.21 23.35 5.83
CA GLU A 272 -27.11 22.38 5.76
C GLU A 272 -27.62 20.96 5.54
N GLN A 273 -28.75 20.60 6.16
CA GLN A 273 -29.38 19.29 6.00
C GLN A 273 -29.82 19.05 4.55
N ALA A 274 -30.46 20.03 3.90
CA ALA A 274 -30.87 19.91 2.51
C ALA A 274 -29.67 19.76 1.56
N MET A 275 -28.61 20.54 1.78
CA MET A 275 -27.36 20.41 1.03
C MET A 275 -26.71 19.03 1.27
N GLY A 276 -26.67 18.57 2.52
CA GLY A 276 -26.14 17.27 2.91
C GLY A 276 -26.88 16.11 2.22
N SER A 277 -28.22 16.18 2.12
CA SER A 277 -29.03 15.19 1.39
C SER A 277 -28.69 15.14 -0.10
N LEU A 278 -28.46 16.29 -0.74
CA LEU A 278 -28.01 16.34 -2.14
C LEU A 278 -26.62 15.74 -2.30
N LEU A 279 -25.66 16.08 -1.43
CA LEU A 279 -24.31 15.50 -1.45
C LEU A 279 -24.33 13.97 -1.23
N TRP A 280 -25.13 13.50 -0.27
CA TRP A 280 -25.37 12.07 -0.04
C TRP A 280 -25.91 11.37 -1.30
N THR A 281 -26.85 12.01 -1.98
CA THR A 281 -27.45 11.50 -3.22
C THR A 281 -26.44 11.48 -4.36
N LEU A 282 -25.60 12.51 -4.50
CA LEU A 282 -24.52 12.56 -5.49
C LEU A 282 -23.50 11.43 -5.29
N VAL A 283 -23.17 11.08 -4.04
CA VAL A 283 -22.33 9.92 -3.74
C VAL A 283 -22.98 8.63 -4.26
N ALA A 284 -24.29 8.46 -4.06
CA ALA A 284 -25.01 7.29 -4.58
C ALA A 284 -25.02 7.25 -6.12
N VAL A 285 -25.17 8.41 -6.78
CA VAL A 285 -25.10 8.53 -8.25
C VAL A 285 -23.72 8.14 -8.77
N ALA A 286 -22.65 8.68 -8.18
CA ALA A 286 -21.28 8.40 -8.59
C ALA A 286 -20.96 6.89 -8.47
N GLU A 287 -21.31 6.28 -7.34
CA GLU A 287 -21.05 4.86 -7.09
C GLU A 287 -21.80 3.94 -8.08
N ARG A 288 -22.99 4.32 -8.54
CA ARG A 288 -23.71 3.56 -9.58
C ARG A 288 -23.02 3.59 -10.93
N ALA A 289 -22.25 4.63 -11.20
CA ALA A 289 -21.40 4.75 -12.39
C ALA A 289 -20.02 4.13 -12.19
N GLY A 290 -19.74 3.53 -11.03
CA GLY A 290 -18.41 3.01 -10.69
C GLY A 290 -17.38 4.12 -10.42
N ILE A 291 -17.82 5.32 -10.07
CA ILE A 291 -16.98 6.50 -9.82
C ILE A 291 -16.91 6.75 -8.31
N ASN A 292 -15.70 6.91 -7.77
CA ASN A 292 -15.51 7.40 -6.41
C ASN A 292 -15.77 8.91 -6.36
N ALA A 293 -16.76 9.34 -5.58
CA ALA A 293 -17.15 10.74 -5.46
C ALA A 293 -16.08 11.63 -4.83
N GLU A 294 -15.31 11.11 -3.86
CA GLU A 294 -14.21 11.86 -3.22
C GLU A 294 -13.10 12.16 -4.23
N ASP A 295 -12.66 11.13 -4.95
CA ASP A 295 -11.61 11.24 -5.97
C ASP A 295 -12.05 12.14 -7.13
N ALA A 296 -13.31 12.04 -7.57
CA ALA A 296 -13.86 12.89 -8.62
C ALA A 296 -13.86 14.38 -8.24
N LEU A 297 -14.26 14.72 -7.01
CA LEU A 297 -14.23 16.09 -6.54
C LEU A 297 -12.78 16.59 -6.39
N ARG A 298 -11.90 15.74 -5.86
CA ARG A 298 -10.48 16.06 -5.68
C ARG A 298 -9.78 16.38 -7.00
N SER A 299 -9.94 15.51 -8.00
CA SER A 299 -9.44 15.72 -9.36
C SER A 299 -9.94 17.04 -9.97
N THR A 300 -11.21 17.37 -9.72
CA THR A 300 -11.80 18.64 -10.15
C THR A 300 -11.12 19.85 -9.48
N CYS A 301 -10.85 19.77 -8.17
CA CYS A 301 -10.14 20.82 -7.43
C CYS A 301 -8.71 21.03 -7.94
N VAL A 302 -7.96 19.94 -8.16
CA VAL A 302 -6.59 19.98 -8.72
C VAL A 302 -6.60 20.65 -10.09
N THR A 303 -7.48 20.19 -10.99
CA THR A 303 -7.63 20.76 -12.33
C THR A 303 -7.99 22.24 -12.30
N PHE A 304 -8.91 22.65 -11.41
CA PHE A 304 -9.29 24.05 -11.25
C PHE A 304 -8.09 24.91 -10.82
N ARG A 305 -7.32 24.46 -9.82
CA ARG A 305 -6.12 25.17 -9.32
C ARG A 305 -5.06 25.33 -10.41
N ALA A 306 -4.79 24.26 -11.17
CA ALA A 306 -3.84 24.30 -12.28
C ALA A 306 -4.22 25.36 -13.32
N ARG A 307 -5.52 25.45 -13.68
CA ARG A 307 -6.03 26.47 -14.62
C ARG A 307 -5.88 27.91 -14.16
N GLN A 308 -5.87 28.17 -12.85
CA GLN A 308 -5.69 29.54 -12.33
C GLN A 308 -4.21 29.96 -12.25
N SER A 309 -3.29 28.99 -12.37
CA SER A 309 -1.86 29.22 -12.27
C SER A 309 -1.16 29.33 -13.63
N ALA A 310 -1.91 29.17 -14.73
CA ALA A 310 -1.49 29.34 -16.12
C ALA A 310 -1.91 30.71 -16.66
#